data_AF-A0A6B0W2N2-F1
#
_entry.id   AF-A0A6B0W2N2-F1
#
_cell.length_a   1.000
_cell.length_b   1.000
_cell.length_c   1.000
_cell.angle_alpha   90.00
_cell.angle_beta   90.00
_cell.angle_gamma   90.00
#
_symmetry.space_group_name_H-M   'P 1'
#
loop_
_entity.id
_entity.type
_entity.pdbx_description
1 polymer ?
#
loop_
_entity_poly.entity_id
_entity_poly.type
_entity_poly.pdbx_seq_one_letter_code
_entity_poly.pdbx_strand_id
1 'polypeptide(L)'
;MTVLDHGRSRRSGAFTPALALVGAILAGCTDDPVAETLHLEFFPPSAEDPVPADDDVVEPPDTGGYLKLEARVAIRRHKVPEGNALIERRLNDRTEALMNGYDVWHLRFDSLYEPLADGAEWERAGRELTSYRRWALVGNPDAELQEFFANTPIRPSLVVWDNERRLPDEQRPPPQTVSLEFVSDGGTQATAGESDTVERGLRGFAANAARYQRRVAALWRYMDENPGRRFECLRALFGAAHGDELPESRLAAPPRELAPSTAPPSPPEQPAAGQPVLRDLEIELIERIVDAGAPLLEIFEVPDDDAFTLQELSRRVFDPFPAVITAVPDGAVVEAVGFAESGDGWTIPSLDLWRAYRTLDGRFVSPDPLLFLLDTDGSDFGCDEQDDACKDRERVFSFLERGAFVARPGSSNLVRQVLEAELRPLDVYRLVWVRGETDESADDGEATEGVRETAR
;
A
#
# COMPACT_ATOMS: atom_id res chain seq x y z
N MET A 1 42.67 -24.90 -33.49
CA MET A 1 42.84 -24.92 -32.03
C MET A 1 43.35 -23.53 -31.66
N THR A 2 42.42 -22.61 -31.47
CA THR A 2 42.69 -21.17 -31.40
C THR A 2 42.36 -20.74 -29.98
N VAL A 3 43.40 -20.37 -29.23
CA VAL A 3 43.30 -19.90 -27.84
C VAL A 3 42.88 -18.44 -27.89
N LEU A 4 41.65 -18.14 -27.46
CA LEU A 4 41.15 -16.78 -27.27
C LEU A 4 41.48 -16.31 -25.86
N ASP A 5 42.48 -15.45 -25.80
CA ASP A 5 42.94 -14.74 -24.61
C ASP A 5 41.88 -13.72 -24.16
N HIS A 6 41.29 -13.94 -22.98
CA HIS A 6 40.31 -13.03 -22.39
C HIS A 6 41.02 -12.00 -21.51
N GLY A 7 41.34 -10.85 -22.11
CA GLY A 7 41.83 -9.68 -21.40
C GLY A 7 40.79 -9.18 -20.38
N ARG A 8 41.07 -9.38 -19.09
CA ARG A 8 40.37 -8.72 -17.98
C ARG A 8 40.66 -7.23 -18.01
N SER A 9 39.75 -6.45 -18.59
CA SER A 9 39.71 -5.00 -18.46
C SER A 9 39.38 -4.63 -17.01
N ARG A 10 40.32 -3.97 -16.32
CA ARG A 10 40.09 -3.30 -15.04
C ARG A 10 39.18 -2.11 -15.29
N ARG A 11 37.89 -2.25 -14.98
CA ARG A 11 36.96 -1.12 -14.89
C ARG A 11 37.36 -0.28 -13.68
N SER A 12 37.87 0.91 -13.94
CA SER A 12 37.93 2.02 -13.00
C SER A 12 36.51 2.27 -12.48
N GLY A 13 36.29 2.14 -11.18
CA GLY A 13 35.00 2.41 -10.55
C GLY A 13 34.69 3.89 -10.65
N ALA A 14 33.89 4.27 -11.63
CA ALA A 14 33.09 5.48 -11.52
C ALA A 14 32.09 5.22 -10.39
N PHE A 15 32.16 6.00 -9.32
CA PHE A 15 31.08 6.12 -8.35
C PHE A 15 29.84 6.57 -9.16
N THR A 16 28.93 5.65 -9.42
CA THR A 16 27.65 5.98 -10.05
C THR A 16 26.84 6.81 -9.06
N PRO A 17 26.25 7.95 -9.47
CA PRO A 17 25.35 8.74 -8.62
C PRO A 17 24.04 7.97 -8.44
N ALA A 18 24.04 6.98 -7.54
CA ALA A 18 22.91 6.12 -7.22
C ALA A 18 22.15 6.61 -5.96
N LEU A 19 22.37 7.85 -5.53
CA LEU A 19 22.00 8.30 -4.18
C LEU A 19 20.70 9.10 -4.07
N ALA A 20 19.96 9.36 -5.15
CA ALA A 20 18.60 9.90 -5.05
C ALA A 20 17.59 8.79 -4.76
N LEU A 21 17.67 8.21 -3.55
CA LEU A 21 17.00 6.96 -3.20
C LEU A 21 15.49 7.12 -2.97
N VAL A 22 15.07 8.23 -2.37
CA VAL A 22 13.71 8.38 -1.83
C VAL A 22 12.87 9.33 -2.70
N GLY A 23 13.37 10.52 -3.03
CA GLY A 23 12.56 11.57 -3.66
C GLY A 23 11.91 11.22 -5.01
N ALA A 24 12.51 10.33 -5.82
CA ALA A 24 11.93 9.91 -7.10
C ALA A 24 10.99 8.71 -6.99
N ILE A 25 11.21 7.83 -6.01
CA ILE A 25 10.44 6.59 -5.83
C ILE A 25 9.13 6.88 -5.09
N LEU A 26 9.10 7.86 -4.20
CA LEU A 26 8.00 7.99 -3.24
C LEU A 26 6.76 8.73 -3.73
N ALA A 27 6.90 9.71 -4.64
CA ALA A 27 5.76 10.41 -5.25
C ALA A 27 4.92 9.53 -6.21
N GLY A 28 5.20 8.23 -6.29
CA GLY A 28 4.14 7.23 -6.50
C GLY A 28 4.59 5.88 -7.04
N CYS A 29 5.64 5.28 -6.49
CA CYS A 29 5.96 3.88 -6.75
C CYS A 29 5.23 2.90 -5.81
N THR A 30 4.50 3.36 -4.79
CA THR A 30 3.60 2.46 -4.02
C THR A 30 2.37 2.06 -4.81
N ASP A 31 2.10 2.78 -5.89
CA ASP A 31 0.93 2.61 -6.74
C ASP A 31 1.25 1.62 -7.86
N ASP A 32 0.63 0.45 -7.80
CA ASP A 32 0.76 -0.57 -8.85
C ASP A 32 0.40 0.02 -10.23
N PRO A 33 1.12 -0.37 -11.31
CA PRO A 33 0.81 0.07 -12.68
C PRO A 33 -0.63 -0.21 -13.11
N VAL A 34 -1.25 -1.23 -12.50
CA VAL A 34 -2.67 -1.54 -12.58
C VAL A 34 -3.23 -1.61 -11.16
N ALA A 35 -4.17 -0.75 -10.83
CA ALA A 35 -4.89 -0.79 -9.55
C ALA A 35 -6.33 -1.26 -9.78
N GLU A 36 -6.78 -2.21 -8.98
CA GLU A 36 -8.10 -2.82 -9.11
C GLU A 36 -8.85 -2.75 -7.79
N THR A 37 -10.08 -2.24 -7.84
CA THR A 37 -10.97 -2.09 -6.69
C THR A 37 -12.34 -2.66 -7.04
N LEU A 38 -12.99 -3.28 -6.06
CA LEU A 38 -14.35 -3.79 -6.16
C LEU A 38 -15.18 -3.18 -5.02
N HIS A 39 -16.18 -2.40 -5.39
CA HIS A 39 -17.13 -1.80 -4.46
C HIS A 39 -18.39 -2.66 -4.41
N LEU A 40 -18.83 -2.96 -3.19
CA LEU A 40 -20.04 -3.71 -2.86
C LEU A 40 -20.97 -2.78 -2.09
N GLU A 41 -21.92 -2.16 -2.76
CA GLU A 41 -22.85 -1.21 -2.13
C GLU A 41 -24.21 -1.89 -1.94
N PHE A 42 -24.63 -2.03 -0.68
CA PHE A 42 -25.88 -2.65 -0.31
C PHE A 42 -26.97 -1.60 -0.22
N PHE A 43 -28.19 -1.96 -0.62
CA PHE A 43 -29.37 -1.11 -0.48
C PHE A 43 -30.50 -1.89 0.17
N PRO A 44 -31.35 -1.23 0.97
CA PRO A 44 -32.51 -1.88 1.53
C PRO A 44 -33.49 -2.26 0.42
N PRO A 45 -34.35 -3.26 0.62
CA PRO A 45 -35.44 -3.54 -0.31
C PRO A 45 -36.32 -2.29 -0.46
N SER A 46 -36.75 -1.98 -1.68
CA SER A 46 -37.58 -0.80 -1.92
C SER A 46 -38.99 -1.06 -1.40
N ALA A 47 -39.53 -0.12 -0.64
CA ALA A 47 -40.93 -0.21 -0.18
C ALA A 47 -41.94 -0.18 -1.35
N GLU A 48 -41.51 0.27 -2.53
CA GLU A 48 -42.32 0.42 -3.73
C GLU A 48 -42.14 -0.71 -4.75
N ASP A 49 -41.42 -1.78 -4.40
CA ASP A 49 -41.27 -2.90 -5.33
C ASP A 49 -42.65 -3.47 -5.70
N PRO A 50 -42.99 -3.50 -7.00
CA PRO A 50 -44.33 -3.83 -7.43
C PRO A 50 -44.64 -5.26 -7.02
N VAL A 51 -45.58 -5.42 -6.09
CA VAL A 51 -46.18 -6.73 -5.80
C VAL A 51 -46.69 -7.28 -7.13
N PRO A 52 -46.15 -8.41 -7.63
CA PRO A 52 -46.59 -8.95 -8.91
C PRO A 52 -48.11 -9.15 -8.84
N ALA A 53 -48.82 -8.56 -9.81
CA ALA A 53 -50.29 -8.45 -9.77
C ALA A 53 -51.02 -9.76 -10.14
N ASP A 54 -50.29 -10.86 -10.33
CA ASP A 54 -50.85 -12.15 -10.75
C ASP A 54 -50.84 -13.16 -9.59
N ASP A 55 -51.96 -13.87 -9.41
CA ASP A 55 -52.29 -14.87 -8.37
C ASP A 55 -51.35 -16.11 -8.32
N ASP A 56 -50.26 -16.13 -9.10
CA ASP A 56 -49.22 -17.13 -8.95
C ASP A 56 -48.37 -16.74 -7.74
N VAL A 57 -48.55 -17.48 -6.64
CA VAL A 57 -47.79 -17.37 -5.38
C VAL A 57 -46.31 -17.65 -5.66
N VAL A 58 -45.62 -16.68 -6.25
CA VAL A 58 -44.17 -16.58 -6.21
C VAL A 58 -43.89 -16.00 -4.84
N GLU A 59 -43.34 -16.82 -3.95
CA GLU A 59 -42.82 -16.31 -2.67
C GLU A 59 -41.97 -15.07 -2.99
N PRO A 60 -42.24 -13.92 -2.34
CA PRO A 60 -41.44 -12.72 -2.59
C PRO A 60 -39.97 -13.13 -2.42
N PRO A 61 -39.08 -12.76 -3.37
CA PRO A 61 -37.68 -13.14 -3.28
C PRO A 61 -37.21 -12.79 -1.87
N ASP A 62 -36.56 -13.73 -1.18
CA ASP A 62 -36.00 -13.51 0.16
C ASP A 62 -35.17 -12.22 0.08
N THR A 63 -35.76 -11.10 0.53
CA THR A 63 -35.41 -9.75 0.05
C THR A 63 -34.20 -9.27 0.83
N GLY A 64 -33.06 -9.90 0.60
CA GLY A 64 -31.76 -9.49 1.12
C GLY A 64 -31.36 -8.07 0.70
N GLY A 65 -32.21 -7.35 -0.04
CA GLY A 65 -32.02 -6.01 -0.56
C GLY A 65 -31.46 -6.07 -1.97
N TYR A 66 -30.92 -4.94 -2.40
CA TYR A 66 -30.18 -4.85 -3.64
C TYR A 66 -28.68 -4.77 -3.36
N LEU A 67 -27.88 -5.27 -4.29
CA LEU A 67 -26.44 -5.12 -4.26
C LEU A 67 -25.98 -4.49 -5.56
N LYS A 68 -25.23 -3.39 -5.47
CA LYS A 68 -24.47 -2.86 -6.59
C LYS A 68 -23.03 -3.35 -6.50
N LEU A 69 -22.62 -4.11 -7.50
CA LEU A 69 -21.25 -4.52 -7.76
C LEU A 69 -20.61 -3.47 -8.67
N GLU A 70 -19.48 -2.89 -8.29
CA GLU A 70 -18.75 -1.94 -9.14
C GLU A 70 -17.25 -2.23 -9.12
N ALA A 71 -16.70 -2.68 -10.25
CA ALA A 71 -15.26 -2.85 -10.41
C ALA A 71 -14.66 -1.64 -11.11
N ARG A 72 -13.53 -1.13 -10.58
CA ARG A 72 -12.73 -0.10 -11.22
C ARG A 72 -11.31 -0.59 -11.44
N VAL A 73 -10.81 -0.39 -12.65
CA VAL A 73 -9.44 -0.69 -13.07
C VAL A 73 -8.78 0.62 -13.49
N ALA A 74 -7.73 1.04 -12.78
CA ALA A 74 -6.91 2.19 -13.14
C ALA A 74 -5.60 1.73 -13.78
N ILE A 75 -5.26 2.29 -14.94
CA ILE A 75 -4.03 1.99 -15.68
C ILE A 75 -3.11 3.20 -15.60
N ARG A 76 -1.98 3.05 -14.90
CA ARG A 76 -1.04 4.12 -14.56
C ARG A 76 0.24 4.01 -15.39
N ARG A 77 0.14 4.25 -16.70
CA ARG A 77 1.29 4.15 -17.65
C ARG A 77 2.46 5.06 -17.30
N HIS A 78 2.21 6.20 -16.68
CA HIS A 78 3.25 7.13 -16.24
C HIS A 78 4.14 6.58 -15.11
N LYS A 79 3.78 5.43 -14.51
CA LYS A 79 4.59 4.71 -13.51
C LYS A 79 5.45 3.59 -14.10
N VAL A 80 5.38 3.39 -15.41
CA VAL A 80 6.18 2.38 -16.11
C VAL A 80 7.59 2.93 -16.38
N PRO A 81 8.66 2.24 -15.95
CA PRO A 81 10.03 2.61 -16.32
C PRO A 81 10.20 2.64 -17.84
N GLU A 82 10.81 3.71 -18.37
CA GLU A 82 11.09 3.82 -19.80
C GLU A 82 11.93 2.63 -20.29
N GLY A 83 11.45 1.94 -21.33
CA GLY A 83 12.20 0.85 -21.98
C GLY A 83 11.91 -0.55 -21.44
N ASN A 84 11.07 -0.73 -20.43
CA ASN A 84 10.62 -2.05 -20.01
C ASN A 84 9.50 -2.58 -20.93
N ALA A 85 9.89 -3.29 -21.99
CA ALA A 85 8.96 -3.81 -23.00
C ALA A 85 7.97 -4.87 -22.46
N LEU A 86 8.29 -5.55 -21.36
CA LEU A 86 7.45 -6.60 -20.80
C LEU A 86 6.23 -6.03 -20.09
N ILE A 87 6.43 -5.02 -19.24
CA ILE A 87 5.31 -4.30 -18.61
C ILE A 87 4.49 -3.51 -19.63
N GLU A 88 5.13 -2.85 -20.60
CA GLU A 88 4.40 -2.14 -21.67
C GLU A 88 3.48 -3.09 -22.43
N ARG A 89 3.99 -4.27 -22.80
CA ARG A 89 3.21 -5.33 -23.44
C ARG A 89 2.06 -5.77 -22.54
N ARG A 90 2.32 -6.08 -21.26
CA ARG A 90 1.29 -6.48 -20.29
C ARG A 90 0.17 -5.44 -20.19
N LEU A 91 0.51 -4.15 -20.08
CA LEU A 91 -0.47 -3.07 -20.00
C LEU A 91 -1.26 -2.91 -21.30
N ASN A 92 -0.62 -3.10 -22.46
CA ASN A 92 -1.29 -3.09 -23.76
C ASN A 92 -2.26 -4.26 -23.89
N ASP A 93 -1.83 -5.48 -23.57
CA ASP A 93 -2.65 -6.69 -23.60
C ASP A 93 -3.87 -6.52 -22.66
N ARG A 94 -3.66 -5.97 -21.44
CA ARG A 94 -4.75 -5.67 -20.50
C ARG A 94 -5.69 -4.58 -21.02
N THR A 95 -5.16 -3.50 -21.60
CA THR A 95 -5.96 -2.43 -22.22
C THR A 95 -6.82 -2.99 -23.35
N GLU A 96 -6.25 -3.82 -24.20
CA GLU A 96 -6.94 -4.48 -25.31
C GLU A 96 -8.04 -5.42 -24.80
N ALA A 97 -7.76 -6.23 -23.79
CA ALA A 97 -8.75 -7.11 -23.17
C ALA A 97 -9.94 -6.32 -22.58
N LEU A 98 -9.68 -5.21 -21.88
CA LEU A 98 -10.71 -4.32 -21.33
C LEU A 98 -11.53 -3.62 -22.42
N MET A 99 -10.89 -3.22 -23.53
CA MET A 99 -11.60 -2.57 -24.64
C MET A 99 -12.42 -3.55 -25.48
N ASN A 100 -12.01 -4.81 -25.56
CA ASN A 100 -12.67 -5.83 -26.38
C ASN A 100 -13.66 -6.71 -25.59
N GLY A 101 -13.81 -6.48 -24.28
CA GLY A 101 -14.77 -7.22 -23.46
C GLY A 101 -14.34 -8.64 -23.08
N TYR A 102 -13.05 -8.96 -23.18
CA TYR A 102 -12.52 -10.29 -22.83
C TYR A 102 -11.71 -10.29 -21.53
N ASP A 103 -11.73 -9.17 -20.83
CA ASP A 103 -11.07 -9.06 -19.54
C ASP A 103 -11.76 -9.89 -18.45
N VAL A 104 -11.01 -10.32 -17.43
CA VAL A 104 -11.54 -11.09 -16.29
C VAL A 104 -12.72 -10.39 -15.61
N TRP A 105 -12.75 -9.06 -15.56
CA TRP A 105 -13.89 -8.34 -15.00
C TRP A 105 -15.13 -8.46 -15.89
N HIS A 106 -14.99 -8.37 -17.22
CA HIS A 106 -16.13 -8.60 -18.12
C HIS A 106 -16.70 -10.00 -17.93
N LEU A 107 -15.84 -11.02 -17.90
CA LEU A 107 -16.29 -12.40 -17.73
C LEU A 107 -17.06 -12.63 -16.41
N ARG A 108 -16.71 -11.93 -15.33
CA ARG A 108 -17.43 -11.99 -14.03
C ARG A 108 -18.76 -11.25 -14.06
N PHE A 109 -18.83 -10.10 -14.72
CA PHE A 109 -20.08 -9.35 -14.84
C PHE A 109 -21.05 -10.04 -15.82
N ASP A 110 -20.53 -10.67 -16.87
CA ASP A 110 -21.31 -11.40 -17.86
C ASP A 110 -21.83 -12.76 -17.32
N SER A 111 -21.29 -13.25 -16.20
CA SER A 111 -21.82 -14.44 -15.52
C SER A 111 -23.00 -14.15 -14.60
N LEU A 112 -23.28 -12.88 -14.28
CA LEU A 112 -24.42 -12.51 -13.43
C LEU A 112 -25.75 -12.83 -14.14
N TYR A 113 -26.71 -13.40 -13.41
CA TYR A 113 -28.00 -13.81 -13.97
C TYR A 113 -28.98 -12.63 -13.97
N GLU A 114 -29.27 -12.09 -15.17
CA GLU A 114 -30.28 -11.03 -15.39
C GLU A 114 -30.18 -9.84 -14.41
N PRO A 115 -29.06 -9.09 -14.40
CA PRO A 115 -28.93 -7.92 -13.54
C PRO A 115 -30.04 -6.90 -13.83
N LEU A 116 -30.53 -6.24 -12.77
CA LEU A 116 -31.59 -5.22 -12.85
C LEU A 116 -31.15 -4.02 -13.67
N ALA A 117 -29.87 -3.67 -13.57
CA ALA A 117 -29.20 -2.69 -14.39
C ALA A 117 -27.72 -3.03 -14.46
N ASP A 118 -27.07 -2.76 -15.59
CA ASP A 118 -25.62 -2.87 -15.74
C ASP A 118 -25.08 -1.76 -16.63
N GLY A 119 -23.78 -1.50 -16.52
CA GLY A 119 -23.14 -0.44 -17.30
C GLY A 119 -21.63 -0.56 -17.30
N ALA A 120 -21.01 0.11 -18.27
CA ALA A 120 -19.56 0.19 -18.40
C ALA A 120 -19.14 1.60 -18.85
N GLU A 121 -18.02 2.08 -18.33
CA GLU A 121 -17.44 3.36 -18.66
C GLU A 121 -15.93 3.25 -18.87
N TRP A 122 -15.42 4.04 -19.80
CA TRP A 122 -14.00 4.08 -20.16
C TRP A 122 -13.54 5.53 -20.12
N GLU A 123 -12.49 5.82 -19.37
CA GLU A 123 -11.85 7.13 -19.38
C GLU A 123 -10.52 7.05 -20.13
N ARG A 124 -10.27 8.05 -20.98
CA ARG A 124 -9.07 8.12 -21.80
C ARG A 124 -8.38 9.46 -21.68
N ALA A 125 -7.05 9.43 -21.55
CA ALA A 125 -6.20 10.59 -21.77
C ALA A 125 -5.65 10.51 -23.21
N GLY A 126 -6.26 11.28 -24.11
CA GLY A 126 -5.95 11.20 -25.54
C GLY A 126 -6.37 9.85 -26.15
N ARG A 127 -5.40 8.99 -26.47
CA ARG A 127 -5.66 7.64 -27.04
C ARG A 127 -5.45 6.52 -26.04
N GLU A 128 -4.98 6.83 -24.84
CA GLU A 128 -4.64 5.83 -23.83
C GLU A 128 -5.80 5.67 -22.85
N LEU A 129 -6.17 4.41 -22.57
CA LEU A 129 -7.11 4.09 -21.50
C LEU A 129 -6.43 4.34 -20.16
N THR A 130 -7.02 5.23 -19.35
CA THR A 130 -6.52 5.56 -18.00
C THR A 130 -7.34 4.89 -16.92
N SER A 131 -8.64 4.72 -17.15
CA SER A 131 -9.51 3.99 -16.23
C SER A 131 -10.63 3.26 -16.97
N TYR A 132 -11.11 2.20 -16.34
CA TYR A 132 -12.27 1.43 -16.75
C TYR A 132 -13.15 1.17 -15.52
N ARG A 133 -14.46 1.31 -15.68
CA ARG A 133 -15.47 1.05 -14.66
C ARG A 133 -16.54 0.13 -15.22
N ARG A 134 -16.87 -0.96 -14.52
CA ARG A 134 -18.00 -1.85 -14.82
C ARG A 134 -18.86 -1.97 -13.58
N TRP A 135 -20.18 -1.95 -13.75
CA TRP A 135 -21.09 -2.09 -12.63
C TRP A 135 -22.34 -2.88 -13.01
N ALA A 136 -22.96 -3.48 -12.01
CA ALA A 136 -24.24 -4.15 -12.10
C ALA A 136 -25.01 -4.00 -10.78
N LEU A 137 -26.34 -3.86 -10.88
CA LEU A 137 -27.27 -3.88 -9.77
C LEU A 137 -28.03 -5.22 -9.81
N VAL A 138 -28.00 -5.96 -8.72
CA VAL A 138 -28.62 -7.29 -8.63
C VAL A 138 -29.66 -7.37 -7.52
N GLY A 139 -30.69 -8.19 -7.75
CA GLY A 139 -31.80 -8.42 -6.80
C GLY A 139 -31.65 -9.64 -5.89
N ASN A 140 -30.69 -10.53 -6.16
CA ASN A 140 -30.35 -11.66 -5.29
C ASN A 140 -28.86 -11.61 -4.89
N PRO A 141 -28.49 -10.77 -3.92
CA PRO A 141 -27.09 -10.53 -3.59
C PRO A 141 -26.28 -11.79 -3.25
N ASP A 142 -26.84 -12.77 -2.53
CA ASP A 142 -26.10 -13.97 -2.12
C ASP A 142 -25.74 -14.86 -3.32
N ALA A 143 -26.72 -15.21 -4.15
CA ALA A 143 -26.50 -16.07 -5.32
C ALA A 143 -25.56 -15.42 -6.34
N GLU A 144 -25.74 -14.12 -6.60
CA GLU A 144 -24.93 -13.38 -7.58
C GLU A 144 -23.50 -13.15 -7.07
N LEU A 145 -23.29 -12.95 -5.77
CA LEU A 145 -21.94 -12.94 -5.20
C LEU A 145 -21.25 -14.30 -5.38
N GLN A 146 -21.94 -15.40 -5.10
CA GLN A 146 -21.37 -16.74 -5.27
C GLN A 146 -20.94 -17.00 -6.72
N GLU A 147 -21.78 -16.62 -7.70
CA GLU A 147 -21.45 -16.74 -9.12
C GLU A 147 -20.30 -15.81 -9.53
N PHE A 148 -20.33 -14.54 -9.09
CA PHE A 148 -19.30 -13.53 -9.40
C PHE A 148 -17.90 -13.95 -8.94
N PHE A 149 -17.81 -14.69 -7.83
CA PHE A 149 -16.56 -15.20 -7.25
C PHE A 149 -16.26 -16.68 -7.57
N ALA A 150 -17.06 -17.35 -8.40
CA ALA A 150 -16.97 -18.79 -8.65
C ALA A 150 -15.58 -19.29 -9.16
N ASN A 151 -14.79 -18.41 -9.77
CA ASN A 151 -13.44 -18.69 -10.28
C ASN A 151 -12.31 -18.11 -9.39
N THR A 152 -12.60 -17.80 -8.12
CA THR A 152 -11.61 -17.30 -7.14
C THR A 152 -11.42 -18.29 -5.99
N PRO A 153 -10.32 -18.18 -5.23
CA PRO A 153 -10.13 -18.95 -3.99
C PRO A 153 -10.98 -18.44 -2.81
N ILE A 154 -11.99 -17.60 -3.07
CA ILE A 154 -12.89 -17.02 -2.06
C ILE A 154 -14.30 -17.53 -2.29
N ARG A 155 -14.99 -17.85 -1.19
CA ARG A 155 -16.42 -18.17 -1.19
C ARG A 155 -17.17 -17.11 -0.40
N PRO A 156 -17.91 -16.21 -1.07
CA PRO A 156 -18.77 -15.26 -0.38
C PRO A 156 -20.04 -15.95 0.12
N SER A 157 -20.61 -15.42 1.20
CA SER A 157 -21.99 -15.70 1.61
C SER A 157 -22.60 -14.45 2.21
N LEU A 158 -23.85 -14.16 1.85
CA LEU A 158 -24.64 -13.11 2.47
C LEU A 158 -25.85 -13.73 3.16
N VAL A 159 -25.96 -13.52 4.47
CA VAL A 159 -27.09 -14.01 5.25
C VAL A 159 -27.83 -12.85 5.89
N VAL A 160 -29.16 -12.84 5.76
CA VAL A 160 -30.04 -11.87 6.39
C VAL A 160 -30.91 -12.60 7.41
N TRP A 161 -30.94 -12.07 8.64
CA TRP A 161 -31.79 -12.57 9.72
C TRP A 161 -32.75 -11.49 10.18
N ASP A 162 -34.03 -11.85 10.28
CA ASP A 162 -35.02 -11.02 10.95
C ASP A 162 -34.81 -11.13 12.46
N ASN A 163 -34.61 -10.00 13.14
CA ASN A 163 -34.60 -9.98 14.60
C ASN A 163 -36.04 -10.05 15.11
N GLU A 164 -36.60 -11.26 15.15
CA GLU A 164 -38.00 -11.49 15.51
C GLU A 164 -38.29 -11.21 16.99
N ARG A 165 -38.63 -9.95 17.28
CA ARG A 165 -39.68 -9.62 18.24
C ARG A 165 -40.56 -8.52 17.65
N ARG A 166 -41.43 -8.91 16.69
CA ARG A 166 -42.53 -8.03 16.27
C ARG A 166 -43.45 -7.80 17.48
N LEU A 167 -43.50 -6.57 17.97
CA LEU A 167 -44.60 -6.15 18.83
C LEU A 167 -45.86 -6.05 17.95
N PRO A 168 -47.03 -6.52 18.41
CA PRO A 168 -48.25 -6.60 17.60
C PRO A 168 -48.75 -5.29 16.96
N ASP A 169 -48.26 -4.14 17.42
CA ASP A 169 -48.75 -2.80 17.04
C ASP A 169 -47.76 -1.96 16.20
N GLU A 170 -46.58 -2.48 15.84
CA GLU A 170 -45.60 -1.72 15.05
C GLU A 170 -45.72 -2.00 13.55
N GLN A 171 -46.00 -0.95 12.77
CA GLN A 171 -46.03 -1.00 11.29
C GLN A 171 -44.63 -1.02 10.66
N ARG A 172 -43.56 -0.76 11.43
CA ARG A 172 -42.20 -0.77 10.92
C ARG A 172 -41.70 -2.22 10.81
N PRO A 173 -41.02 -2.60 9.71
CA PRO A 173 -40.36 -3.89 9.64
C PRO A 173 -39.34 -4.01 10.78
N PRO A 174 -39.18 -5.20 11.40
CA PRO A 174 -38.19 -5.39 12.46
C PRO A 174 -36.78 -5.10 11.91
N PRO A 175 -35.86 -4.61 12.75
CA PRO A 175 -34.48 -4.44 12.32
C PRO A 175 -33.92 -5.78 11.85
N GLN A 176 -33.23 -5.77 10.71
CA GLN A 176 -32.64 -6.96 10.12
C GLN A 176 -31.14 -6.96 10.38
N THR A 177 -30.60 -8.09 10.81
CA THR A 177 -29.15 -8.28 10.90
C THR A 177 -28.67 -8.89 9.59
N VAL A 178 -27.68 -8.29 8.96
CA VAL A 178 -27.06 -8.80 7.74
C VAL A 178 -25.61 -9.16 8.03
N SER A 179 -25.15 -10.32 7.54
CA SER A 179 -23.75 -10.74 7.60
C SER A 179 -23.24 -11.06 6.20
N LEU A 180 -22.20 -10.34 5.80
CA LEU A 180 -21.37 -10.63 4.64
C LEU A 180 -20.12 -11.37 5.12
N GLU A 181 -19.88 -12.57 4.59
CA GLU A 181 -18.68 -13.35 4.87
C GLU A 181 -17.93 -13.69 3.58
N PHE A 182 -16.60 -13.66 3.64
CA PHE A 182 -15.71 -14.22 2.64
C PHE A 182 -14.83 -15.28 3.29
N VAL A 183 -14.96 -16.52 2.86
CA VAL A 183 -14.14 -17.65 3.35
C VAL A 183 -13.06 -17.95 2.33
N SER A 184 -11.80 -17.94 2.76
CA SER A 184 -10.67 -18.33 1.92
C SER A 184 -10.50 -19.84 1.91
N ASP A 185 -10.35 -20.44 0.73
CA ASP A 185 -10.06 -21.88 0.59
C ASP A 185 -8.54 -22.20 0.66
N GLY A 186 -7.70 -21.18 0.85
CA GLY A 186 -6.24 -21.30 0.87
C GLY A 186 -5.60 -21.41 -0.51
N GLY A 187 -6.38 -21.28 -1.58
CA GLY A 187 -5.90 -21.19 -2.96
C GLY A 187 -5.17 -19.87 -3.25
N THR A 188 -4.48 -19.84 -4.38
CA THR A 188 -3.70 -18.68 -4.83
C THR A 188 -4.07 -18.31 -6.26
N GLN A 189 -3.97 -17.01 -6.60
CA GLN A 189 -4.17 -16.51 -7.96
C GLN A 189 -2.88 -16.59 -8.80
N ALA A 190 -1.76 -16.89 -8.16
CA ALA A 190 -0.47 -17.03 -8.80
C ALA A 190 -0.31 -18.39 -9.48
N THR A 191 0.38 -18.38 -10.62
CA THR A 191 0.95 -19.59 -11.22
C THR A 191 2.07 -20.15 -10.33
N ALA A 192 2.48 -21.39 -10.58
CA ALA A 192 3.61 -22.00 -9.87
C ALA A 192 4.92 -21.20 -10.07
N GLY A 193 5.17 -20.69 -11.28
CA GLY A 193 6.36 -19.87 -11.56
C GLY A 193 6.36 -18.53 -10.82
N GLU A 194 5.20 -17.88 -10.73
CA GLU A 194 5.02 -16.66 -9.94
C GLU A 194 5.25 -16.93 -8.45
N SER A 195 4.72 -18.04 -7.94
CA SER A 195 4.94 -18.47 -6.55
C SER A 195 6.42 -18.71 -6.22
N ASP A 196 7.15 -19.39 -7.10
CA ASP A 196 8.60 -19.62 -6.96
C ASP A 196 9.40 -18.31 -7.01
N THR A 197 8.98 -17.34 -7.84
CA THR A 197 9.59 -16.02 -7.90
C THR A 197 9.35 -15.24 -6.61
N VAL A 198 8.13 -15.25 -6.08
CA VAL A 198 7.81 -14.61 -4.79
C VAL A 198 8.58 -15.24 -3.64
N GLU A 199 8.71 -16.57 -3.59
CA GLU A 199 9.46 -17.24 -2.51
C GLU A 199 10.94 -16.81 -2.51
N ARG A 200 11.57 -16.74 -3.69
CA ARG A 200 12.95 -16.26 -3.84
C ARG A 200 13.07 -14.78 -3.50
N GLY A 201 12.14 -13.96 -4.01
CA GLY A 201 12.09 -12.53 -3.75
C GLY A 201 11.92 -12.22 -2.28
N LEU A 202 10.98 -12.88 -1.60
CA LEU A 202 10.73 -12.73 -0.16
C LEU A 202 11.95 -13.10 0.68
N ARG A 203 12.69 -14.16 0.31
CA ARG A 203 13.95 -14.52 0.97
C ARG A 203 15.01 -13.42 0.81
N GLY A 204 15.16 -12.88 -0.40
CA GLY A 204 16.07 -11.76 -0.68
C GLY A 204 15.69 -10.50 0.10
N PHE A 205 14.42 -10.13 0.04
CA PHE A 205 13.86 -8.99 0.74
C PHE A 205 14.05 -9.09 2.26
N ALA A 206 13.72 -10.24 2.87
CA ALA A 206 13.94 -10.45 4.30
C ALA A 206 15.42 -10.36 4.70
N ALA A 207 16.34 -10.80 3.83
CA ALA A 207 17.78 -10.66 4.06
C ALA A 207 18.24 -9.19 3.99
N ASN A 208 17.73 -8.43 3.01
CA ASN A 208 17.95 -7.00 2.88
C ASN A 208 17.38 -6.24 4.09
N ALA A 209 16.16 -6.57 4.53
CA ALA A 209 15.50 -5.93 5.67
C ALA A 209 16.26 -6.16 6.97
N ALA A 210 16.71 -7.39 7.21
CA ALA A 210 17.55 -7.70 8.36
C ALA A 210 18.91 -6.97 8.29
N ARG A 211 19.49 -6.80 7.09
CA ARG A 211 20.73 -6.03 6.90
C ARG A 211 20.50 -4.56 7.22
N TYR A 212 19.45 -3.96 6.66
CA TYR A 212 19.02 -2.59 6.94
C TYR A 212 18.82 -2.37 8.44
N GLN A 213 17.98 -3.18 9.11
CA GLN A 213 17.73 -3.08 10.55
C GLN A 213 19.01 -3.15 11.39
N ARG A 214 20.00 -3.98 11.01
CA ARG A 214 21.30 -4.01 11.70
C ARG A 214 22.08 -2.71 11.58
N ARG A 215 22.00 -2.03 10.43
CA ARG A 215 22.65 -0.73 10.22
C ARG A 215 21.96 0.35 11.01
N VAL A 216 20.63 0.38 10.99
CA VAL A 216 19.92 1.40 11.76
C VAL A 216 20.07 1.18 13.27
N ALA A 217 20.05 -0.08 13.74
CA ALA A 217 20.40 -0.44 15.12
C ALA A 217 21.79 0.03 15.55
N ALA A 218 22.77 0.11 14.64
CA ALA A 218 24.08 0.65 14.96
C ALA A 218 24.02 2.17 15.17
N LEU A 219 23.29 2.90 14.31
CA LEU A 219 23.09 4.34 14.47
C LEU A 219 22.29 4.70 15.73
N TRP A 220 21.24 3.95 16.08
CA TRP A 220 20.51 4.18 17.33
C TRP A 220 21.37 4.03 18.57
N ARG A 221 22.17 2.95 18.65
CA ARG A 221 23.09 2.76 19.78
C ARG A 221 24.09 3.91 19.87
N TYR A 222 24.63 4.35 18.73
CA TYR A 222 25.48 5.53 18.68
C TYR A 222 24.78 6.78 19.24
N MET A 223 23.55 7.03 18.81
CA MET A 223 22.74 8.18 19.24
C MET A 223 22.27 8.10 20.69
N ASP A 224 22.17 6.91 21.28
CA ASP A 224 21.91 6.72 22.71
C ASP A 224 23.15 7.02 23.55
N GLU A 225 24.33 6.63 23.07
CA GLU A 225 25.62 6.98 23.69
C GLU A 225 25.98 8.47 23.48
N ASN A 226 25.39 9.12 22.47
CA ASN A 226 25.68 10.50 22.08
C ASN A 226 24.37 11.31 21.87
N PRO A 227 23.55 11.56 22.91
CA PRO A 227 22.23 12.17 22.75
C PRO A 227 22.28 13.57 22.11
N GLY A 228 23.33 14.35 22.36
CA GLY A 228 23.54 15.66 21.73
C GLY A 228 23.85 15.63 20.23
N ARG A 229 24.01 14.45 19.63
CA ARG A 229 24.26 14.26 18.18
C ARG A 229 23.02 13.78 17.42
N ARG A 230 21.92 13.45 18.12
CA ARG A 230 20.69 12.90 17.52
C ARG A 230 20.16 13.73 16.37
N PHE A 231 19.98 15.03 16.60
CA PHE A 231 19.42 15.94 15.60
C PHE A 231 20.26 15.95 14.32
N GLU A 232 21.58 16.11 14.44
CA GLU A 232 22.47 16.18 13.28
C GLU A 232 22.56 14.87 12.51
N CYS A 233 22.59 13.73 13.21
CA CYS A 233 22.58 12.42 12.57
C CYS A 233 21.27 12.17 11.80
N LEU A 234 20.12 12.54 12.38
CA LEU A 234 18.81 12.36 11.73
C LEU A 234 18.65 13.31 10.55
N ARG A 235 19.02 14.58 10.71
CA ARG A 235 18.99 15.58 9.62
C ARG A 235 19.84 15.10 8.44
N ALA A 236 21.06 14.64 8.71
CA ALA A 236 21.94 14.11 7.68
C ALA A 236 21.43 12.80 7.06
N LEU A 237 20.83 11.90 7.85
CA LEU A 237 20.21 10.68 7.33
C LEU A 237 19.06 10.99 6.37
N PHE A 238 18.18 11.91 6.74
CA PHE A 238 17.04 12.29 5.91
C PHE A 238 17.48 13.04 4.66
N GLY A 239 18.40 14.00 4.76
CA GLY A 239 18.98 14.66 3.59
C GLY A 239 19.62 13.66 2.62
N ALA A 240 20.47 12.77 3.13
CA ALA A 240 21.13 11.74 2.32
C ALA A 240 20.14 10.79 1.63
N ALA A 241 19.03 10.45 2.29
CA ALA A 241 17.98 9.62 1.69
C ALA A 241 17.29 10.35 0.52
N HIS A 242 17.20 11.68 0.55
CA HIS A 242 16.67 12.51 -0.54
C HIS A 242 17.71 12.83 -1.63
N GLY A 243 18.95 12.34 -1.49
CA GLY A 243 20.01 12.55 -2.46
C GLY A 243 20.98 13.68 -2.14
N ASP A 244 20.90 14.27 -0.95
CA ASP A 244 21.93 15.22 -0.52
C ASP A 244 23.27 14.50 -0.37
N GLU A 245 24.32 15.13 -0.89
CA GLU A 245 25.68 14.64 -0.71
C GLU A 245 26.08 14.76 0.77
N LEU A 246 26.44 13.63 1.37
CA LEU A 246 27.10 13.64 2.67
C LEU A 246 28.51 14.21 2.54
N PRO A 247 29.00 14.95 3.55
CA PRO A 247 30.39 15.39 3.56
C PRO A 247 31.33 14.17 3.46
N GLU A 248 32.42 14.30 2.70
CA GLU A 248 33.37 13.20 2.52
C GLU A 248 33.93 12.70 3.86
N SER A 249 33.73 11.42 4.16
CA SER A 249 34.33 10.77 5.31
C SER A 249 35.85 10.70 5.17
N ARG A 250 36.58 11.24 6.14
CA ARG A 250 38.05 11.18 6.13
C ARG A 250 38.60 9.80 6.53
N LEU A 251 37.76 8.90 7.06
CA LEU A 251 38.14 7.53 7.41
C LEU A 251 38.22 6.60 6.19
N ALA A 252 37.52 6.91 5.11
CA ALA A 252 37.48 6.08 3.90
C ALA A 252 38.60 6.40 2.89
N ALA A 253 39.34 7.50 3.08
CA ALA A 253 40.46 7.83 2.21
C ALA A 253 41.56 6.76 2.36
N PRO A 254 42.00 6.10 1.27
CA PRO A 254 43.20 5.26 1.34
C PRO A 254 44.35 6.10 1.88
N PRO A 255 45.30 5.52 2.65
CA PRO A 255 46.41 6.26 3.21
C PRO A 255 47.07 7.04 2.08
N ARG A 256 46.91 8.37 2.14
CA ARG A 256 47.39 9.28 1.10
C ARG A 256 48.87 8.98 0.95
N GLU A 257 49.27 8.35 -0.15
CA GLU A 257 50.69 8.20 -0.48
C GLU A 257 51.27 9.59 -0.38
N LEU A 258 52.23 9.76 0.53
CA LEU A 258 52.89 11.02 0.85
C LEU A 258 53.70 11.47 -0.36
N ALA A 259 53.03 11.86 -1.43
CA ALA A 259 53.64 12.63 -2.48
C ALA A 259 54.05 13.98 -1.86
N PRO A 260 55.31 14.39 -1.97
CA PRO A 260 55.76 15.67 -1.44
C PRO A 260 55.02 16.80 -2.16
N SER A 261 53.97 17.31 -1.55
CA SER A 261 53.23 18.47 -2.03
C SER A 261 54.12 19.70 -1.88
N THR A 262 54.59 20.24 -3.00
CA THR A 262 55.33 21.52 -3.07
C THR A 262 54.40 22.74 -3.17
N ALA A 263 53.08 22.53 -3.17
CA ALA A 263 52.11 23.61 -3.16
C ALA A 263 51.98 24.21 -1.75
N PRO A 264 52.02 25.55 -1.59
CA PRO A 264 51.77 26.19 -0.31
C PRO A 264 50.37 25.81 0.20
N PRO A 265 50.20 25.56 1.51
CA PRO A 265 48.92 25.18 2.07
C PRO A 265 47.90 26.28 1.79
N SER A 266 46.83 25.94 1.06
CA SER A 266 45.67 26.81 0.98
C SER A 266 45.21 27.15 2.40
N PRO A 267 44.83 28.41 2.69
CA PRO A 267 44.25 28.75 3.97
C PRO A 267 43.08 27.79 4.25
N PRO A 268 42.90 27.32 5.50
CA PRO A 268 41.82 26.42 5.84
C PRO A 268 40.51 27.11 5.43
N GLU A 269 39.80 26.54 4.47
CA GLU A 269 38.43 26.92 4.16
C GLU A 269 37.65 26.83 5.47
N GLN A 270 37.25 27.98 6.00
CA GLN A 270 36.31 27.99 7.11
C GLN A 270 35.02 27.38 6.56
N PRO A 271 34.48 26.33 7.20
CA PRO A 271 33.20 25.78 6.78
C PRO A 271 32.18 26.92 6.78
N ALA A 272 31.34 26.98 5.75
CA ALA A 272 30.27 27.95 5.67
C ALA A 272 29.49 27.93 6.99
N ALA A 273 29.36 29.11 7.62
CA ALA A 273 28.76 29.22 8.95
C ALA A 273 27.35 28.63 8.94
N GLY A 274 27.17 27.50 9.63
CA GLY A 274 25.88 26.82 9.74
C GLY A 274 25.84 25.37 9.26
N GLN A 275 26.85 24.86 8.56
CA GLN A 275 26.90 23.44 8.24
C GLN A 275 27.34 22.62 9.46
N PRO A 276 26.51 21.69 9.94
CA PRO A 276 26.87 20.87 11.08
C PRO A 276 27.97 19.90 10.69
N VAL A 277 29.03 19.93 11.49
CA VAL A 277 30.20 19.06 11.27
C VAL A 277 29.84 17.66 11.75
N LEU A 278 29.48 16.78 10.82
CA LEU A 278 29.37 15.35 11.07
C LEU A 278 30.77 14.77 11.31
N ARG A 279 30.84 13.79 12.21
CA ARG A 279 32.05 13.00 12.46
C ARG A 279 32.14 11.90 11.40
N ASP A 280 33.35 11.46 11.08
CA ASP A 280 33.56 10.40 10.07
C ASP A 280 32.78 9.11 10.38
N LEU A 281 32.66 8.73 11.66
CA LEU A 281 31.85 7.58 12.08
C LEU A 281 30.34 7.81 11.86
N GLU A 282 29.84 9.04 12.04
CA GLU A 282 28.42 9.36 11.81
C GLU A 282 28.10 9.23 10.32
N ILE A 283 28.98 9.75 9.46
CA ILE A 283 28.88 9.65 8.00
C ILE A 283 28.85 8.18 7.58
N GLU A 284 29.82 7.37 8.04
CA GLU A 284 29.90 5.94 7.74
C GLU A 284 28.66 5.16 8.18
N LEU A 285 28.07 5.50 9.32
CA LEU A 285 26.83 4.86 9.81
C LEU A 285 25.63 5.22 8.94
N ILE A 286 25.53 6.48 8.52
CA ILE A 286 24.43 6.98 7.67
C ILE A 286 24.52 6.37 6.26
N GLU A 287 25.68 6.43 5.61
CA GLU A 287 25.90 5.84 4.28
C GLU A 287 25.48 4.37 4.25
N ARG A 288 25.89 3.60 5.26
CA ARG A 288 25.52 2.19 5.37
C ARG A 288 24.02 1.95 5.51
N ILE A 289 23.27 2.88 6.11
CA ILE A 289 21.81 2.78 6.21
C ILE A 289 21.19 3.05 4.86
N VAL A 290 21.60 4.13 4.19
CA VAL A 290 21.09 4.50 2.86
C VAL A 290 21.37 3.37 1.86
N ASP A 291 22.60 2.87 1.79
CA ASP A 291 22.99 1.73 0.95
C ASP A 291 22.20 0.46 1.26
N ALA A 292 21.88 0.22 2.54
CA ALA A 292 21.13 -0.96 2.95
C ALA A 292 19.62 -0.81 2.72
N GLY A 293 19.11 0.42 2.65
CA GLY A 293 17.71 0.74 2.38
C GLY A 293 17.36 0.65 0.90
N ALA A 294 18.31 0.93 -0.01
CA ALA A 294 18.09 0.87 -1.46
C ALA A 294 17.38 -0.40 -1.92
N PRO A 295 17.87 -1.61 -1.56
CA PRO A 295 17.27 -2.85 -2.06
C PRO A 295 15.93 -3.22 -1.40
N LEU A 296 15.44 -2.40 -0.46
CA LEU A 296 14.08 -2.52 0.07
C LEU A 296 13.07 -1.77 -0.77
N LEU A 297 13.50 -0.72 -1.48
CA LEU A 297 12.64 0.04 -2.38
C LEU A 297 12.53 -0.62 -3.77
N GLU A 298 13.50 -1.45 -4.14
CA GLU A 298 13.47 -2.28 -5.37
C GLU A 298 12.21 -3.18 -5.46
N ILE A 299 11.47 -3.42 -4.36
CA ILE A 299 10.21 -4.20 -4.42
C ILE A 299 9.10 -3.51 -5.21
N PHE A 300 9.20 -2.19 -5.36
CA PHE A 300 8.26 -1.35 -6.12
C PHE A 300 8.71 -1.15 -7.56
N GLU A 301 9.93 -1.58 -7.89
CA GLU A 301 10.48 -1.48 -9.24
C GLU A 301 10.19 -2.78 -9.99
N VAL A 302 9.92 -2.64 -11.29
CA VAL A 302 9.77 -3.80 -12.18
C VAL A 302 11.16 -4.13 -12.72
N PRO A 303 11.71 -5.32 -12.44
CA PRO A 303 12.97 -5.74 -13.03
C PRO A 303 12.95 -5.64 -14.56
N ASP A 304 14.10 -5.33 -15.18
CA ASP A 304 14.22 -5.19 -16.65
C ASP A 304 13.74 -6.43 -17.42
N ASP A 305 13.81 -7.61 -16.80
CA ASP A 305 13.45 -8.91 -17.36
C ASP A 305 12.13 -9.48 -16.82
N ASP A 306 11.33 -8.68 -16.12
CA ASP A 306 10.02 -9.08 -15.60
C ASP A 306 8.90 -8.09 -16.01
N ALA A 307 7.66 -8.53 -15.89
CA ALA A 307 6.46 -7.74 -16.15
C ALA A 307 5.76 -7.26 -14.86
N PHE A 308 6.17 -7.76 -13.70
CA PHE A 308 5.56 -7.49 -12.41
C PHE A 308 6.61 -7.07 -11.39
N THR A 309 6.23 -6.20 -10.46
CA THR A 309 7.02 -5.94 -9.25
C THR A 309 6.90 -7.12 -8.27
N LEU A 310 7.83 -7.21 -7.30
CA LEU A 310 7.70 -8.20 -6.22
C LEU A 310 6.44 -7.93 -5.37
N GLN A 311 6.06 -6.67 -5.20
CA GLN A 311 4.84 -6.25 -4.52
C GLN A 311 3.59 -6.81 -5.22
N GLU A 312 3.45 -6.62 -6.53
CA GLU A 312 2.32 -7.13 -7.33
C GLU A 312 2.23 -8.67 -7.27
N LEU A 313 3.38 -9.34 -7.43
CA LEU A 313 3.42 -10.81 -7.36
C LEU A 313 3.06 -11.32 -5.96
N SER A 314 3.51 -10.64 -4.89
CA SER A 314 3.18 -11.02 -3.52
C SER A 314 1.66 -11.01 -3.29
N ARG A 315 0.95 -10.00 -3.79
CA ARG A 315 -0.52 -9.95 -3.72
C ARG A 315 -1.14 -11.13 -4.46
N ARG A 316 -0.69 -11.46 -5.68
CA ARG A 316 -1.25 -12.61 -6.42
C ARG A 316 -1.02 -13.94 -5.71
N VAL A 317 0.08 -14.08 -4.98
CA VAL A 317 0.40 -15.29 -4.22
C VAL A 317 -0.44 -15.39 -2.95
N PHE A 318 -0.53 -14.30 -2.18
CA PHE A 318 -1.03 -14.32 -0.81
C PHE A 318 -2.44 -13.73 -0.64
N ASP A 319 -2.84 -12.80 -1.49
CA ASP A 319 -4.16 -12.16 -1.48
C ASP A 319 -5.15 -13.02 -2.28
N PRO A 320 -6.16 -13.63 -1.62
CA PRO A 320 -7.12 -14.46 -2.31
C PRO A 320 -8.16 -13.62 -3.08
N PHE A 321 -8.23 -12.31 -2.85
CA PHE A 321 -9.20 -11.43 -3.50
C PHE A 321 -8.68 -10.90 -4.84
N PRO A 322 -9.53 -10.86 -5.90
CA PRO A 322 -9.11 -10.39 -7.22
C PRO A 322 -8.82 -8.87 -7.26
N ALA A 323 -9.31 -8.12 -6.27
CA ALA A 323 -9.14 -6.68 -6.12
C ALA A 323 -9.27 -6.28 -4.65
N VAL A 324 -8.94 -5.02 -4.34
CA VAL A 324 -9.26 -4.43 -3.04
C VAL A 324 -10.78 -4.30 -2.92
N ILE A 325 -11.37 -4.99 -1.96
CA ILE A 325 -12.82 -4.99 -1.74
C ILE A 325 -13.20 -3.90 -0.73
N THR A 326 -14.15 -3.05 -1.10
CA THR A 326 -14.79 -2.09 -0.20
C THR A 326 -16.29 -2.37 -0.15
N ALA A 327 -16.81 -2.69 1.03
CA ALA A 327 -18.23 -2.87 1.27
C ALA A 327 -18.84 -1.60 1.89
N VAL A 328 -20.01 -1.20 1.40
CA VAL A 328 -20.80 -0.07 1.90
C VAL A 328 -22.13 -0.63 2.40
N PRO A 329 -22.24 -0.92 3.70
CA PRO A 329 -23.46 -1.44 4.30
C PRO A 329 -24.60 -0.42 4.31
N ASP A 330 -25.83 -0.88 4.18
CA ASP A 330 -27.06 -0.07 4.31
C ASP A 330 -27.57 0.05 5.75
N GLY A 331 -26.67 0.02 6.72
CA GLY A 331 -27.02 0.08 8.14
C GLY A 331 -25.81 0.23 9.05
N ALA A 332 -26.04 0.18 10.36
CA ALA A 332 -24.99 0.36 11.36
C ALA A 332 -24.16 -0.92 11.50
N VAL A 333 -22.85 -0.82 11.27
CA VAL A 333 -21.92 -1.97 11.42
C VAL A 333 -21.73 -2.29 12.90
N VAL A 334 -21.98 -3.55 13.26
CA VAL A 334 -21.86 -4.07 14.64
C VAL A 334 -20.68 -5.02 14.80
N GLU A 335 -20.18 -5.63 13.73
CA GLU A 335 -19.00 -6.50 13.74
C GLU A 335 -18.21 -6.34 12.43
N ALA A 336 -16.89 -6.24 12.54
CA ALA A 336 -15.97 -6.16 11.40
C ALA A 336 -14.71 -6.99 11.69
N VAL A 337 -14.61 -8.18 11.09
CA VAL A 337 -13.46 -9.09 11.18
C VAL A 337 -12.72 -9.07 9.86
N GLY A 338 -11.48 -8.57 9.86
CA GLY A 338 -10.65 -8.48 8.67
C GLY A 338 -10.95 -7.27 7.77
N PHE A 339 -11.89 -6.42 8.16
CA PHE A 339 -12.18 -5.14 7.51
C PHE A 339 -11.59 -3.98 8.32
N ALA A 340 -11.19 -2.91 7.62
CA ALA A 340 -10.84 -1.63 8.21
C ALA A 340 -11.82 -0.57 7.71
N GLU A 341 -12.22 0.33 8.61
CA GLU A 341 -13.05 1.49 8.23
C GLU A 341 -12.27 2.39 7.27
N SER A 342 -12.96 2.86 6.23
CA SER A 342 -12.47 3.74 5.17
C SER A 342 -13.57 4.75 4.86
N GLY A 343 -13.24 5.95 4.37
CA GLY A 343 -14.19 7.07 4.31
C GLY A 343 -15.59 6.75 3.73
N ASP A 344 -15.64 5.87 2.73
CA ASP A 344 -16.90 5.48 2.07
C ASP A 344 -17.48 4.13 2.55
N GLY A 345 -16.85 3.43 3.49
CA GLY A 345 -17.31 2.12 3.96
C GLY A 345 -16.24 1.28 4.68
N TRP A 346 -16.23 -0.03 4.42
CA TRP A 346 -15.36 -0.99 5.09
C TRP A 346 -14.52 -1.74 4.05
N THR A 347 -13.20 -1.59 4.13
CA THR A 347 -12.27 -2.14 3.14
C THR A 347 -11.52 -3.34 3.70
N ILE A 348 -11.44 -4.42 2.92
CA ILE A 348 -10.52 -5.52 3.21
C ILE A 348 -9.11 -5.03 2.85
N PRO A 349 -8.19 -4.90 3.82
CA PRO A 349 -6.87 -4.39 3.51
C PRO A 349 -6.08 -5.37 2.66
N SER A 350 -5.34 -4.86 1.66
CA SER A 350 -4.50 -5.68 0.78
C SER A 350 -3.44 -6.45 1.56
N LEU A 351 -3.22 -7.71 1.16
CA LEU A 351 -2.11 -8.52 1.66
C LEU A 351 -0.90 -8.33 0.77
N ASP A 352 -0.09 -7.34 1.13
CA ASP A 352 1.05 -6.94 0.33
C ASP A 352 2.34 -6.82 1.15
N LEU A 353 3.48 -7.01 0.48
CA LEU A 353 4.79 -7.13 1.12
C LEU A 353 5.16 -5.84 1.87
N TRP A 354 4.76 -4.69 1.35
CA TRP A 354 5.00 -3.41 1.99
C TRP A 354 4.23 -3.24 3.31
N ARG A 355 2.94 -3.55 3.33
CA ARG A 355 2.12 -3.59 4.54
C ARG A 355 2.70 -4.57 5.55
N ALA A 356 3.12 -5.75 5.11
CA ALA A 356 3.78 -6.73 5.97
C ALA A 356 5.09 -6.17 6.57
N TYR A 357 5.89 -5.44 5.78
CA TYR A 357 7.11 -4.79 6.24
C TYR A 357 6.84 -3.71 7.30
N ARG A 358 5.76 -2.93 7.17
CA ARG A 358 5.37 -1.92 8.18
C ARG A 358 5.18 -2.51 9.58
N THR A 359 4.75 -3.76 9.70
CA THR A 359 4.58 -4.45 11.00
C THR A 359 5.90 -4.76 11.71
N LEU A 360 7.04 -4.63 11.02
CA LEU A 360 8.36 -4.83 11.61
C LEU A 360 8.78 -3.66 12.51
N ASP A 361 8.18 -2.47 12.31
CA ASP A 361 8.41 -1.31 13.18
C ASP A 361 7.93 -1.61 14.61
N GLY A 362 8.66 -1.10 15.59
CA GLY A 362 8.43 -1.42 17.00
C GLY A 362 8.94 -2.80 17.42
N ARG A 363 9.02 -3.78 16.50
CA ARG A 363 9.38 -5.18 16.83
C ARG A 363 10.88 -5.41 16.93
N PHE A 364 11.63 -4.95 15.93
CA PHE A 364 13.08 -5.13 15.88
C PHE A 364 13.83 -3.82 16.10
N VAL A 365 13.25 -2.78 15.54
CA VAL A 365 13.87 -1.50 15.29
C VAL A 365 12.74 -0.49 15.37
N SER A 366 12.95 0.60 16.12
CA SER A 366 11.92 1.63 16.26
C SER A 366 12.52 2.96 16.71
N PRO A 367 12.02 4.11 16.21
CA PRO A 367 11.13 4.22 15.05
C PRO A 367 11.89 3.86 13.76
N ASP A 368 11.28 3.17 12.80
CA ASP A 368 11.94 2.86 11.52
C ASP A 368 12.08 4.13 10.63
N PRO A 369 13.29 4.57 10.24
CA PRO A 369 13.46 5.80 9.48
C PRO A 369 13.05 5.65 8.02
N LEU A 370 13.10 4.44 7.43
CA LEU A 370 12.62 4.21 6.07
C LEU A 370 11.11 4.36 6.03
N LEU A 371 10.38 3.74 6.97
CA LEU A 371 8.93 3.91 7.07
C LEU A 371 8.53 5.35 7.33
N PHE A 372 9.24 6.03 8.23
CA PHE A 372 8.97 7.44 8.50
C PHE A 372 9.17 8.32 7.26
N LEU A 373 10.26 8.12 6.51
CA LEU A 373 10.49 8.83 5.25
C LEU A 373 9.36 8.58 4.26
N LEU A 374 8.86 7.34 4.19
CA LEU A 374 7.76 6.94 3.33
C LEU A 374 6.40 7.53 3.72
N ASP A 375 6.10 7.57 5.01
CA ASP A 375 4.82 8.09 5.52
C ASP A 375 4.76 9.62 5.52
N THR A 376 5.93 10.30 5.42
CA THR A 376 6.03 11.76 5.44
C THR A 376 6.43 12.36 4.09
N ASP A 377 6.54 11.52 3.06
CA ASP A 377 6.75 12.04 1.72
C ASP A 377 5.43 12.62 1.19
N GLY A 378 5.45 13.90 0.82
CA GLY A 378 4.26 14.65 0.44
C GLY A 378 3.47 15.27 1.60
N SER A 379 3.88 15.10 2.86
CA SER A 379 3.26 15.84 3.96
C SER A 379 3.69 17.31 3.92
N ASP A 380 2.71 18.22 3.96
CA ASP A 380 2.95 19.63 4.18
C ASP A 380 3.35 19.84 5.65
N PHE A 381 4.65 20.04 5.88
CA PHE A 381 5.19 20.38 7.20
C PHE A 381 4.93 21.84 7.59
N GLY A 382 4.09 22.58 6.83
CA GLY A 382 3.82 24.00 7.06
C GLY A 382 5.01 24.90 6.72
N CYS A 383 5.97 24.37 5.96
CA CYS A 383 7.13 25.08 5.47
C CYS A 383 6.88 25.56 4.04
N ASP A 384 7.52 26.66 3.64
CA ASP A 384 7.57 27.04 2.22
C ASP A 384 8.12 25.85 1.41
N GLU A 385 7.57 25.60 0.22
CA GLU A 385 8.02 24.52 -0.64
C GLU A 385 9.53 24.60 -0.94
N GLN A 386 10.10 25.80 -0.87
CA GLN A 386 11.51 26.10 -1.11
C GLN A 386 12.39 26.11 0.15
N ASP A 387 11.84 25.94 1.36
CA ASP A 387 12.61 25.95 2.61
C ASP A 387 12.92 24.51 3.09
N ASP A 388 13.88 23.88 2.41
CA ASP A 388 14.34 22.52 2.73
C ASP A 388 14.85 22.41 4.18
N ALA A 389 15.47 23.48 4.71
CA ALA A 389 15.97 23.51 6.08
C ALA A 389 14.84 23.48 7.11
N CYS A 390 13.73 24.18 6.84
CA CYS A 390 12.51 24.10 7.65
C CYS A 390 11.92 22.68 7.62
N LYS A 391 11.75 22.11 6.42
CA LYS A 391 11.18 20.77 6.25
C LYS A 391 11.99 19.72 6.99
N ASP A 392 13.31 19.73 6.84
CA ASP A 392 14.19 18.79 7.52
C ASP A 392 14.14 18.92 9.04
N ARG A 393 14.06 20.15 9.54
CA ARG A 393 13.97 20.40 10.98
C ARG A 393 12.68 19.82 11.56
N GLU A 394 11.53 20.15 10.99
CA GLU A 394 10.22 19.65 11.47
C GLU A 394 10.09 18.14 11.32
N ARG A 395 10.64 17.59 10.23
CA ARG A 395 10.74 16.15 10.00
C ARG A 395 11.56 15.47 11.09
N VAL A 396 12.72 16.01 11.48
CA VAL A 396 13.53 15.45 12.58
C VAL A 396 12.81 15.52 13.92
N PHE A 397 12.13 16.63 14.24
CA PHE A 397 11.36 16.73 15.48
C PHE A 397 10.21 15.73 15.52
N SER A 398 9.41 15.65 14.45
CA SER A 398 8.33 14.68 14.31
C SER A 398 8.82 13.24 14.48
N PHE A 399 9.99 12.92 13.96
CA PHE A 399 10.60 11.59 14.14
C PHE A 399 10.98 11.32 15.60
N LEU A 400 11.58 12.30 16.28
CA LEU A 400 11.99 12.17 17.68
C LEU A 400 10.81 12.02 18.63
N GLU A 401 9.65 12.57 18.28
CA GLU A 401 8.41 12.44 19.06
C GLU A 401 7.78 11.03 18.99
N ARG A 402 8.15 10.20 18.00
CA ARG A 402 7.63 8.83 17.85
C ARG A 402 8.06 7.87 18.97
N GLY A 403 9.07 8.22 19.76
CA GLY A 403 9.42 7.49 20.98
C GLY A 403 10.90 7.14 21.13
N ALA A 404 11.17 6.20 22.04
CA ALA A 404 12.54 5.77 22.36
C ALA A 404 13.11 4.86 21.28
N PHE A 405 14.43 4.92 21.11
CA PHE A 405 15.14 4.08 20.14
C PHE A 405 15.23 2.63 20.61
N VAL A 406 14.77 1.71 19.77
CA VAL A 406 14.89 0.26 19.97
C VAL A 406 15.88 -0.30 18.95
N ALA A 407 16.92 -1.00 19.43
CA ALA A 407 18.02 -1.51 18.60
C ALA A 407 18.21 -3.03 18.75
N ARG A 408 17.21 -3.82 18.34
CA ARG A 408 17.18 -5.30 18.41
C ARG A 408 16.95 -5.91 17.02
N PRO A 409 17.91 -5.79 16.09
CA PRO A 409 17.70 -6.16 14.71
C PRO A 409 17.34 -7.64 14.55
N GLY A 410 16.36 -7.93 13.70
CA GLY A 410 15.94 -9.30 13.40
C GLY A 410 17.01 -10.06 12.61
N SER A 411 17.00 -11.39 12.73
CA SER A 411 17.70 -12.25 11.76
C SER A 411 16.88 -12.33 10.47
N SER A 412 17.51 -12.64 9.33
CA SER A 412 16.79 -12.78 8.06
C SER A 412 15.66 -13.82 8.14
N ASN A 413 15.90 -14.95 8.79
CA ASN A 413 14.88 -15.99 8.97
C ASN A 413 13.71 -15.50 9.83
N LEU A 414 14.00 -14.77 10.91
CA LEU A 414 12.96 -14.26 11.80
C LEU A 414 12.15 -13.17 11.09
N VAL A 415 12.80 -12.24 10.38
CA VAL A 415 12.11 -11.24 9.56
C VAL A 415 11.20 -11.91 8.55
N ARG A 416 11.69 -12.92 7.82
CA ARG A 416 10.88 -13.68 6.86
C ARG A 416 9.65 -14.31 7.51
N GLN A 417 9.81 -14.97 8.66
CA GLN A 417 8.69 -15.58 9.39
C GLN A 417 7.62 -14.56 9.79
N VAL A 418 8.02 -13.33 10.16
CA VAL A 418 7.06 -12.26 10.45
C VAL A 418 6.34 -11.85 9.17
N LEU A 419 7.07 -11.59 8.09
CA LEU A 419 6.47 -11.21 6.82
C LEU A 419 5.48 -12.28 6.31
N GLU A 420 5.86 -13.56 6.34
CA GLU A 420 4.99 -14.67 5.95
C GLU A 420 3.74 -14.79 6.84
N ALA A 421 3.84 -14.48 8.13
CA ALA A 421 2.71 -14.51 9.05
C ALA A 421 1.72 -13.37 8.75
N GLU A 422 2.22 -12.17 8.42
CA GLU A 422 1.38 -11.01 8.08
C GLU A 422 0.78 -11.09 6.68
N LEU A 423 1.45 -11.77 5.75
CA LEU A 423 0.95 -12.04 4.41
C LEU A 423 -0.09 -13.17 4.39
N ARG A 424 -0.27 -13.91 5.47
CA ARG A 424 -1.24 -15.00 5.51
C ARG A 424 -2.67 -14.44 5.56
N PRO A 425 -3.56 -14.82 4.62
CA PRO A 425 -4.96 -14.39 4.70
C PRO A 425 -5.65 -14.95 5.94
N LEU A 426 -6.66 -14.23 6.40
CA LEU A 426 -7.59 -14.76 7.39
C LEU A 426 -8.41 -15.88 6.75
N ASP A 427 -8.77 -16.89 7.55
CA ASP A 427 -9.65 -17.96 7.06
C ASP A 427 -11.05 -17.41 6.75
N VAL A 428 -11.49 -16.37 7.49
CA VAL A 428 -12.79 -15.71 7.34
C VAL A 428 -12.64 -14.20 7.49
N TYR A 429 -13.22 -13.47 6.55
CA TYR A 429 -13.50 -12.03 6.64
C TYR A 429 -15.00 -11.86 6.83
N ARG A 430 -15.44 -11.12 7.84
CA ARG A 430 -16.86 -10.99 8.19
C ARG A 430 -17.21 -9.53 8.46
N LEU A 431 -18.33 -9.08 7.92
CA LEU A 431 -18.93 -7.79 8.19
C LEU A 431 -20.40 -7.99 8.56
N VAL A 432 -20.81 -7.54 9.74
CA VAL A 432 -22.18 -7.66 10.24
C VAL A 432 -22.73 -6.28 10.53
N TRP A 433 -23.95 -6.00 10.06
CA TRP A 433 -24.63 -4.73 10.30
C TRP A 433 -26.13 -4.89 10.54
N VAL A 434 -26.75 -3.87 11.12
CA VAL A 434 -28.18 -3.83 11.42
C VAL A 434 -28.87 -2.79 10.55
N ARG A 435 -29.89 -3.20 9.80
CA ARG A 435 -30.79 -2.35 9.00
C ARG A 435 -31.94 -1.85 9.85
N GLY A 436 -32.40 -0.62 9.60
CA GLY A 436 -33.63 -0.07 10.21
C GLY A 436 -33.43 0.66 11.55
N GLU A 437 -32.24 0.61 12.14
CA GLU A 437 -31.82 1.58 13.16
C GLU A 437 -31.34 2.84 12.44
N THR A 438 -32.27 3.66 11.95
CA THR A 438 -31.92 5.05 11.68
C THR A 438 -31.72 5.70 13.03
N ASP A 439 -30.51 6.17 13.27
CA ASP A 439 -30.10 6.87 14.47
C ASP A 439 -30.85 8.22 14.53
N GLU A 440 -32.16 8.19 14.81
CA GLU A 440 -33.01 9.37 15.04
C GLU A 440 -32.41 10.24 16.18
N SER A 441 -31.47 9.70 16.96
CA SER A 441 -30.67 10.43 17.96
C SER A 441 -29.63 11.39 17.40
N ALA A 442 -29.24 11.31 16.12
CA ALA A 442 -28.16 12.13 15.56
C ALA A 442 -28.63 13.52 15.05
N ASP A 443 -29.93 13.74 14.89
CA ASP A 443 -30.49 14.99 14.32
C ASP A 443 -31.03 15.98 15.37
N ASP A 444 -31.01 15.63 16.66
CA ASP A 444 -31.34 16.56 17.75
C ASP A 444 -30.14 17.41 18.21
N GLY A 445 -29.04 17.37 17.45
CA GLY A 445 -27.92 18.30 17.58
C GLY A 445 -28.30 19.69 17.09
N GLU A 446 -29.20 20.34 17.84
CA GLU A 446 -29.49 21.77 17.86
C GLU A 446 -28.24 22.53 17.43
N ALA A 447 -28.28 23.07 16.20
CA ALA A 447 -27.26 23.96 15.68
C ALA A 447 -27.21 25.17 16.61
N THR A 448 -26.44 25.08 17.69
CA THR A 448 -26.09 26.24 18.51
C THR A 448 -25.27 27.14 17.61
N GLU A 449 -25.98 28.12 17.05
CA GLU A 449 -25.52 29.30 16.34
C GLU A 449 -24.63 30.11 17.30
N GLY A 450 -23.43 29.58 17.56
CA GLY A 450 -22.40 30.17 18.38
C GLY A 450 -21.73 31.30 17.60
N VAL A 451 -22.32 32.49 17.75
CA VAL A 451 -21.74 33.82 17.54
C VAL A 451 -20.20 33.79 17.51
N ARG A 452 -19.61 33.81 16.32
CA ARG A 452 -18.20 34.22 16.13
C ARG A 452 -18.13 35.72 16.36
N GLU A 453 -17.99 36.10 17.62
CA GLU A 453 -17.61 37.45 18.02
C GLU A 453 -16.17 37.71 17.56
N THR A 454 -16.03 38.72 16.72
CA THR A 454 -14.77 39.22 16.18
C THR A 454 -14.02 39.95 17.28
N ALA A 455 -12.81 39.49 17.62
CA ALA A 455 -11.85 40.27 18.40
C ALA A 455 -10.57 40.48 17.60
N ARG A 456 -10.24 41.77 17.47
CA ARG A 456 -9.04 42.37 16.87
C ARG A 456 -7.79 42.13 17.70
#